data_AF-A0A6P0TQX5-F1
#
_entry.id   AF-A0A6P0TQX5-F1
#
_cell.length_a   1.000
_cell.length_b   1.000
_cell.length_c   1.000
_cell.angle_alpha   90.00
_cell.angle_beta   90.00
_cell.angle_gamma   90.00
#
_symmetry.space_group_name_H-M   'P 1'
#
loop_
_entity.id
_entity.type
_entity.pdbx_description
1 polymer ?
#
loop_
_entity_poly.entity_id
_entity_poly.type
_entity_poly.pdbx_seq_one_letter_code
_entity_poly.pdbx_strand_id
1 'polypeptide(L)'
;MNSSKKHILVEGKNDKYFIERMLSYLANEIDKPELTEQVLVDSAESLIKADSGTGNNKQKIQEIAKSIVDKPYSQRFIAFIDRELYLFNWDYEKTQILQDNFPGHNIEERIIRTRGHSLENYLFELDIVSNFFNINTTIPNPQTATHLFRQIFKSVIYSACTVGLAATKSSLLQRIESGIPWINFIELTPGERIFLLEDWLIFLTDERRIPDSQILEIKQNYKNYIQPINQTSFEIVKWLCHGHIGYDFLREAYIKCVMQISKDSKDSKDSKDSKDSKDSKVNWTTKDKMFQQLINYWVQEILSNNRIYFQEIFEMLDLSLD
;
A
#
# COMPACT_ATOMS: atom_id res chain seq x y z
N MET A 1 -2.64 33.80 0.95
CA MET A 1 -2.69 33.05 -0.32
C MET A 1 -3.15 34.00 -1.43
N ASN A 2 -2.22 34.59 -2.19
CA ASN A 2 -2.51 35.41 -3.38
C ASN A 2 -2.22 34.62 -4.69
N SER A 3 -2.17 33.29 -4.61
CA SER A 3 -1.99 32.42 -5.77
C SER A 3 -3.34 32.14 -6.44
N SER A 4 -3.39 32.22 -7.77
CA SER A 4 -4.52 31.70 -8.55
C SER A 4 -4.56 30.18 -8.59
N LYS A 5 -3.49 29.49 -8.16
CA LYS A 5 -3.42 28.03 -8.15
C LYS A 5 -4.39 27.40 -7.16
N LYS A 6 -4.77 26.17 -7.47
CA LYS A 6 -5.49 25.23 -6.61
C LYS A 6 -4.46 24.41 -5.83
N HIS A 7 -4.80 24.03 -4.61
CA HIS A 7 -3.88 23.39 -3.66
C HIS A 7 -4.43 22.05 -3.20
N ILE A 8 -3.57 21.03 -3.21
CA ILE A 8 -3.83 19.72 -2.62
C ILE A 8 -2.81 19.53 -1.50
N LEU A 9 -3.27 19.34 -0.28
CA LEU A 9 -2.41 19.03 0.87
C LEU A 9 -2.52 17.54 1.21
N VAL A 10 -1.40 16.83 1.19
CA VAL A 10 -1.29 15.39 1.45
C VAL A 10 -0.41 15.09 2.66
N GLU A 11 -0.45 13.86 3.20
CA GLU A 11 0.27 13.50 4.44
C GLU A 11 1.79 13.47 4.27
N GLY A 12 2.29 12.75 3.26
CA GLY A 12 3.71 12.53 3.05
C GLY A 12 4.21 12.78 1.63
N LYS A 13 5.54 12.73 1.47
CA LYS A 13 6.20 12.87 0.15
C LYS A 13 5.77 11.83 -0.88
N ASN A 14 5.44 10.61 -0.45
CA ASN A 14 5.04 9.52 -1.34
C ASN A 14 3.64 9.75 -1.91
N ASP A 15 2.71 10.21 -1.08
CA ASP A 15 1.37 10.61 -1.50
C ASP A 15 1.43 11.77 -2.49
N LYS A 16 2.33 12.73 -2.21
CA LYS A 16 2.54 13.87 -3.09
C LYS A 16 2.96 13.39 -4.48
N TYR A 17 3.98 12.52 -4.53
CA TYR A 17 4.43 11.92 -5.78
C TYR A 17 3.28 11.17 -6.48
N PHE A 18 2.50 10.38 -5.74
CA PHE A 18 1.37 9.62 -6.28
C PHE A 18 0.37 10.55 -6.99
N ILE A 19 -0.09 11.59 -6.31
CA ILE A 19 -1.06 12.55 -6.85
C ILE A 19 -0.46 13.34 -8.03
N GLU A 20 0.78 13.81 -7.93
CA GLU A 20 1.45 14.53 -9.03
C GLU A 20 1.58 13.67 -10.29
N ARG A 21 1.93 12.38 -10.15
CA ARG A 21 2.03 11.47 -11.29
C ARG A 21 0.68 11.18 -11.93
N MET A 22 -0.35 10.98 -11.11
CA MET A 22 -1.71 10.80 -11.62
C MET A 22 -2.18 12.03 -12.39
N LEU A 23 -2.04 13.24 -11.81
CA LEU A 23 -2.42 14.49 -12.46
C LEU A 23 -1.66 14.69 -13.77
N SER A 24 -0.33 14.48 -13.76
CA SER A 24 0.51 14.63 -14.96
C SER A 24 0.11 13.67 -16.08
N TYR A 25 -0.21 12.43 -15.75
CA TYR A 25 -0.63 11.46 -16.76
C TYR A 25 -2.00 11.80 -17.33
N LEU A 26 -2.99 12.03 -16.47
CA LEU A 26 -4.34 12.37 -16.92
C LEU A 26 -4.35 13.63 -17.78
N ALA A 27 -3.59 14.66 -17.39
CA ALA A 27 -3.41 15.88 -18.17
C ALA A 27 -2.83 15.62 -19.58
N ASN A 28 -1.87 14.70 -19.70
CA ASN A 28 -1.28 14.34 -21.00
C ASN A 28 -2.25 13.54 -21.86
N GLU A 29 -2.98 12.57 -21.27
CA GLU A 29 -3.91 11.71 -22.01
C GLU A 29 -5.09 12.49 -22.62
N ILE A 30 -5.50 13.59 -21.98
CA ILE A 30 -6.58 14.46 -22.47
C ILE A 30 -6.06 15.72 -23.18
N ASP A 31 -4.76 15.80 -23.49
CA ASP A 31 -4.10 16.93 -24.17
C ASP A 31 -4.33 18.30 -23.47
N LYS A 32 -4.28 18.31 -22.13
CA LYS A 32 -4.42 19.51 -21.28
C LYS A 32 -3.26 19.66 -20.28
N PRO A 33 -2.01 19.84 -20.75
CA PRO A 33 -0.83 19.93 -19.88
C PRO A 33 -0.94 21.07 -18.84
N GLU A 34 -1.66 22.14 -19.14
CA GLU A 34 -1.89 23.28 -18.25
C GLU A 34 -2.62 22.92 -16.95
N LEU A 35 -3.32 21.78 -16.88
CA LEU A 35 -3.94 21.30 -15.64
C LEU A 35 -2.89 21.09 -14.53
N THR A 36 -1.70 20.62 -14.90
CA THR A 36 -0.59 20.43 -13.94
C THR A 36 -0.05 21.75 -13.41
N GLU A 37 -0.13 22.82 -14.19
CA GLU A 37 0.34 24.15 -13.79
C GLU A 37 -0.64 24.85 -12.84
N GLN A 38 -1.93 24.51 -12.97
CA GLN A 38 -3.03 25.05 -12.15
C GLN A 38 -3.05 24.48 -10.73
N VAL A 39 -2.48 23.31 -10.50
CA VAL A 39 -2.53 22.60 -9.22
C VAL A 39 -1.15 22.56 -8.56
N LEU A 40 -1.08 22.88 -7.27
CA LEU A 40 0.08 22.67 -6.43
C LEU A 40 -0.21 21.57 -5.42
N VAL A 41 0.63 20.52 -5.39
CA VAL A 41 0.55 19.46 -4.40
C VAL A 41 1.62 19.68 -3.33
N ASP A 42 1.19 19.87 -2.09
CA ASP A 42 2.04 20.10 -0.93
C ASP A 42 1.94 18.92 0.04
N SER A 43 3.01 18.64 0.79
CA SER A 43 2.99 17.61 1.85
C SER A 43 3.04 18.24 3.23
N ALA A 44 2.26 17.71 4.17
CA ALA A 44 2.26 18.15 5.56
C ALA A 44 3.61 17.92 6.26
N GLU A 45 4.34 16.89 5.82
CA GLU A 45 5.73 16.60 6.19
C GLU A 45 6.66 17.80 5.96
N SER A 46 6.49 18.53 4.85
CA SER A 46 7.32 19.68 4.49
C SER A 46 6.89 21.02 5.10
N LEU A 47 5.68 21.09 5.68
CA LEU A 47 5.19 22.32 6.29
C LEU A 47 5.91 22.55 7.64
N ILE A 48 6.43 23.77 7.88
CA ILE A 48 7.02 24.15 9.17
C ILE A 48 6.02 23.81 10.30
N LYS A 49 6.53 23.35 11.46
CA LYS A 49 5.70 23.03 12.64
C LYS A 49 4.74 24.19 12.88
N ALA A 50 3.44 23.93 12.80
CA ALA A 50 2.46 24.90 13.30
C ALA A 50 2.78 25.14 14.78
N ASP A 51 2.62 26.38 15.25
CA ASP A 51 2.89 26.76 16.64
C ASP A 51 2.07 25.93 17.67
N SER A 52 1.11 25.11 17.20
CA SER A 52 0.32 24.13 17.95
C SER A 52 0.96 22.74 18.15
N GLY A 53 2.27 22.57 17.96
CA GLY A 53 3.13 21.65 18.73
C GLY A 53 2.90 20.12 18.80
N THR A 54 1.75 19.50 18.52
CA THR A 54 1.50 18.10 18.96
C THR A 54 0.55 17.28 18.10
N GLY A 55 0.77 17.16 16.78
CA GLY A 55 -0.02 16.24 15.95
C GLY A 55 0.77 15.48 14.89
N ASN A 56 0.32 14.27 14.56
CA ASN A 56 0.79 13.56 13.37
C ASN A 56 0.36 14.30 12.08
N ASN A 57 0.94 13.97 10.92
CA ASN A 57 0.68 14.69 9.67
C ASN A 57 -0.82 14.75 9.33
N LYS A 58 -1.56 13.65 9.53
CA LYS A 58 -3.02 13.58 9.40
C LYS A 58 -3.75 14.65 10.23
N GLN A 59 -3.45 14.76 11.53
CA GLN A 59 -4.08 15.75 12.41
C GLN A 59 -3.80 17.18 11.93
N LYS A 60 -2.56 17.47 11.54
CA LYS A 60 -2.17 18.77 10.98
C LYS A 60 -2.97 19.14 9.74
N ILE A 61 -3.18 18.18 8.83
CA ILE A 61 -4.00 18.39 7.62
C ILE A 61 -5.45 18.66 7.99
N GLN A 62 -6.01 17.88 8.91
CA GLN A 62 -7.39 18.05 9.36
C GLN A 62 -7.61 19.42 10.02
N GLU A 63 -6.66 19.90 10.83
CA GLU A 63 -6.70 21.24 11.42
C GLU A 63 -6.68 22.34 10.35
N ILE A 64 -5.78 22.23 9.36
CA ILE A 64 -5.70 23.17 8.25
C ILE A 64 -7.01 23.16 7.46
N ALA A 65 -7.51 21.98 7.07
CA ALA A 65 -8.74 21.83 6.32
C ALA A 65 -9.95 22.44 7.04
N LYS A 66 -10.08 22.22 8.35
CA LYS A 66 -11.14 22.85 9.17
C LYS A 66 -11.01 24.37 9.23
N SER A 67 -9.79 24.90 9.34
CA SER A 67 -9.56 26.35 9.46
C SER A 67 -9.95 27.16 8.21
N ILE A 68 -10.10 26.48 7.06
CA ILE A 68 -10.34 27.13 5.77
C ILE A 68 -11.79 27.02 5.26
N VAL A 69 -12.65 26.16 5.82
CA VAL A 69 -13.96 25.80 5.23
C VAL A 69 -14.80 27.03 4.85
N ASP A 70 -14.89 27.99 5.77
CA ASP A 70 -15.68 29.22 5.61
C ASP A 70 -14.91 30.39 4.98
N LYS A 71 -13.73 30.14 4.43
CA LYS A 71 -12.90 31.19 3.83
C LYS A 71 -13.22 31.34 2.35
N PRO A 72 -13.14 32.56 1.77
CA PRO A 72 -13.41 32.79 0.34
C PRO A 72 -12.53 31.99 -0.63
N TYR A 73 -11.43 31.44 -0.15
CA TYR A 73 -10.48 30.62 -0.92
C TYR A 73 -10.63 29.12 -0.69
N SER A 74 -11.62 28.66 0.09
CA SER A 74 -11.81 27.24 0.42
C SER A 74 -11.97 26.34 -0.80
N GLN A 75 -12.63 26.84 -1.85
CA GLN A 75 -12.84 26.13 -3.12
C GLN A 75 -11.54 25.82 -3.88
N ARG A 76 -10.44 26.52 -3.56
CA ARG A 76 -9.12 26.30 -4.17
C ARG A 76 -8.24 25.37 -3.36
N PHE A 77 -8.76 24.75 -2.30
CA PHE A 77 -8.00 23.84 -1.46
C PHE A 77 -8.75 22.54 -1.26
N ILE A 78 -8.03 21.43 -1.31
CA ILE A 78 -8.46 20.16 -0.74
C ILE A 78 -7.34 19.56 0.12
N ALA A 79 -7.74 18.83 1.14
CA ALA A 79 -6.91 17.91 1.88
C ALA A 79 -7.13 16.50 1.36
N PHE A 80 -6.08 15.71 1.25
CA PHE A 80 -6.13 14.31 0.87
C PHE A 80 -5.39 13.48 1.92
N ILE A 81 -6.10 12.55 2.56
CA ILE A 81 -5.56 11.77 3.69
C ILE A 81 -5.89 10.29 3.56
N ASP A 82 -5.12 9.46 4.25
CA ASP A 82 -5.39 8.04 4.35
C ASP A 82 -6.63 7.79 5.22
N ARG A 83 -7.48 6.87 4.75
CA ARG A 83 -8.68 6.42 5.46
C ARG A 83 -8.32 5.60 6.69
N GLU A 84 -7.18 4.91 6.68
CA GLU A 84 -6.80 3.91 7.67
C GLU A 84 -7.94 2.91 7.88
N LEU A 85 -8.43 2.75 9.12
CA LEU A 85 -9.55 1.88 9.45
C LEU A 85 -10.89 2.62 9.59
N TYR A 86 -10.93 3.92 9.28
CA TYR A 86 -12.16 4.73 9.34
C TYR A 86 -13.21 4.17 8.37
N LEU A 87 -14.47 4.07 8.81
CA LEU A 87 -15.59 3.50 8.03
C LEU A 87 -15.42 2.02 7.63
N PHE A 88 -14.43 1.31 8.17
CA PHE A 88 -14.39 -0.16 8.10
C PHE A 88 -14.99 -0.74 9.39
N ASN A 89 -15.86 -1.73 9.25
CA ASN A 89 -16.17 -2.64 10.34
C ASN A 89 -15.04 -3.67 10.40
N TRP A 90 -14.02 -3.40 11.21
CA TRP A 90 -12.84 -4.27 11.31
C TRP A 90 -12.68 -4.89 12.69
N ASP A 91 -13.29 -4.33 13.74
CA ASP A 91 -13.22 -4.88 15.10
C ASP A 91 -14.12 -6.12 15.22
N TYR A 92 -13.57 -7.27 14.84
CA TYR A 92 -14.30 -8.51 14.67
C TYR A 92 -15.03 -8.95 15.96
N GLU A 93 -14.46 -8.65 17.14
CA GLU A 93 -15.12 -8.95 18.42
C GLU A 93 -16.49 -8.27 18.55
N LYS A 94 -16.64 -7.09 17.95
CA LYS A 94 -17.88 -6.29 18.00
C LYS A 94 -18.83 -6.63 16.86
N THR A 95 -18.30 -6.79 15.64
CA THR A 95 -19.14 -6.85 14.44
C THR A 95 -19.36 -8.27 13.92
N GLN A 96 -18.47 -9.21 14.26
CA GLN A 96 -18.45 -10.59 13.74
C GLN A 96 -18.39 -10.68 12.19
N ILE A 97 -18.20 -9.55 11.51
CA ILE A 97 -18.05 -9.45 10.05
C ILE A 97 -17.02 -8.35 9.74
N LEU A 98 -16.16 -8.61 8.75
CA LEU A 98 -15.31 -7.57 8.18
C LEU A 98 -16.05 -6.94 7.00
N GLN A 99 -16.22 -5.63 7.03
CA GLN A 99 -17.00 -4.92 6.02
C GLN A 99 -16.45 -3.53 5.73
N ASP A 100 -16.53 -3.12 4.47
CA ASP A 100 -16.40 -1.74 4.05
C ASP A 100 -17.79 -1.07 4.08
N ASN A 101 -18.00 -0.10 4.99
CA ASN A 101 -19.27 0.62 5.08
C ASN A 101 -19.38 1.79 4.09
N PHE A 102 -18.32 2.05 3.33
CA PHE A 102 -18.26 3.15 2.39
C PHE A 102 -17.45 2.76 1.14
N PRO A 103 -18.08 2.10 0.16
CA PRO A 103 -17.41 1.67 -1.05
C PRO A 103 -17.16 2.86 -2.00
N GLY A 104 -16.11 3.64 -1.74
CA GLY A 104 -15.74 4.84 -2.51
C GLY A 104 -14.74 5.72 -1.77
N HIS A 105 -14.43 6.90 -2.31
CA HIS A 105 -13.69 7.92 -1.56
C HIS A 105 -14.64 8.67 -0.64
N ASN A 106 -14.34 8.68 0.65
CA ASN A 106 -15.13 9.46 1.59
C ASN A 106 -14.73 10.94 1.50
N ILE A 107 -15.70 11.80 1.23
CA ILE A 107 -15.55 13.25 1.24
C ILE A 107 -16.21 13.81 2.49
N GLU A 108 -15.46 14.60 3.27
CA GLU A 108 -15.97 15.37 4.39
C GLU A 108 -15.48 16.82 4.23
N GLU A 109 -16.41 17.73 3.91
CA GLU A 109 -16.11 19.13 3.61
C GLU A 109 -15.06 19.29 2.49
N ARG A 110 -13.81 19.64 2.84
CA ARG A 110 -12.68 19.80 1.92
C ARG A 110 -11.63 18.70 2.09
N ILE A 111 -11.98 17.61 2.75
CA ILE A 111 -11.10 16.46 3.01
C ILE A 111 -11.59 15.28 2.17
N ILE A 112 -10.72 14.77 1.31
CA ILE A 112 -10.89 13.51 0.59
C ILE A 112 -10.08 12.45 1.33
N ARG A 113 -10.71 11.32 1.61
CA ARG A 113 -10.03 10.14 2.14
C ARG A 113 -9.81 9.12 1.03
N THR A 114 -8.69 8.39 1.09
CA THR A 114 -8.47 7.22 0.25
C THR A 114 -9.65 6.23 0.37
N ARG A 115 -9.86 5.39 -0.65
CA ARG A 115 -10.81 4.29 -0.60
C ARG A 115 -10.33 3.19 0.34
N GLY A 116 -9.08 2.79 0.16
CA GLY A 116 -8.38 1.82 1.00
C GLY A 116 -7.79 2.44 2.25
N HIS A 117 -7.16 1.59 3.07
CA HIS A 117 -6.40 2.00 4.23
C HIS A 117 -5.40 3.13 3.92
N SER A 118 -4.70 3.04 2.78
CA SER A 118 -3.79 4.05 2.25
C SER A 118 -3.69 4.00 0.72
N LEU A 119 -2.82 4.84 0.14
CA LEU A 119 -2.60 4.89 -1.32
C LEU A 119 -1.97 3.62 -1.91
N GLU A 120 -1.18 2.86 -1.16
CA GLU A 120 -0.60 1.60 -1.64
C GLU A 120 -1.68 0.59 -2.05
N ASN A 121 -2.87 0.63 -1.44
CA ASN A 121 -3.94 -0.32 -1.73
C ASN A 121 -4.42 -0.26 -3.19
N TYR A 122 -4.26 0.89 -3.86
CA TYR A 122 -4.58 1.04 -5.28
C TYR A 122 -3.63 0.23 -6.17
N LEU A 123 -2.43 -0.06 -5.67
CA LEU A 123 -1.42 -0.88 -6.35
C LEU A 123 -1.64 -2.38 -6.12
N PHE A 124 -2.58 -2.79 -5.27
CA PHE A 124 -2.84 -4.21 -4.96
C PHE A 124 -3.69 -4.88 -6.05
N GLU A 125 -3.28 -4.69 -7.30
CA GLU A 125 -3.89 -5.23 -8.49
C GLU A 125 -2.96 -6.27 -9.10
N LEU A 126 -3.45 -7.50 -9.27
CA LEU A 126 -2.61 -8.62 -9.66
C LEU A 126 -1.85 -8.33 -10.96
N ASP A 127 -2.54 -7.79 -11.96
CA ASP A 127 -1.94 -7.57 -13.27
C ASP A 127 -0.92 -6.43 -13.25
N ILE A 128 -1.15 -5.36 -12.49
CA ILE A 128 -0.18 -4.26 -12.31
C ILE A 128 1.10 -4.80 -11.66
N VAL A 129 0.96 -5.50 -10.53
CA VAL A 129 2.11 -6.01 -9.77
C VAL A 129 2.85 -7.11 -10.54
N SER A 130 2.11 -8.01 -11.17
CA SER A 130 2.70 -9.11 -11.98
C SER A 130 3.45 -8.58 -13.20
N ASN A 131 2.87 -7.62 -13.93
CA ASN A 131 3.50 -7.04 -15.11
C ASN A 131 4.75 -6.26 -14.72
N PHE A 132 4.65 -5.44 -13.67
CA PHE A 132 5.79 -4.73 -13.11
C PHE A 132 6.93 -5.70 -12.78
N PHE A 133 6.64 -6.76 -12.02
CA PHE A 133 7.67 -7.72 -11.63
C PHE A 133 8.23 -8.47 -12.84
N ASN A 134 7.40 -8.93 -13.78
CA ASN A 134 7.86 -9.64 -14.97
C ASN A 134 8.86 -8.81 -15.80
N ILE A 135 8.61 -7.50 -15.95
CA ILE A 135 9.46 -6.59 -16.74
C ILE A 135 10.74 -6.20 -15.97
N ASN A 136 10.66 -6.03 -14.65
CA ASN A 136 11.78 -5.53 -13.84
C ASN A 136 12.62 -6.64 -13.20
N THR A 137 12.29 -7.92 -13.43
CA THR A 137 13.08 -9.06 -12.95
C THR A 137 14.13 -9.45 -13.99
N THR A 138 15.38 -9.57 -13.55
CA THR A 138 16.54 -9.81 -14.43
C THR A 138 16.97 -11.29 -14.53
N ILE A 139 16.21 -12.20 -13.95
CA ILE A 139 16.53 -13.64 -13.98
C ILE A 139 16.17 -14.27 -15.34
N PRO A 140 16.75 -15.42 -15.70
CA PRO A 140 16.27 -16.23 -16.81
C PRO A 140 14.82 -16.68 -16.55
N ASN A 141 13.93 -16.48 -17.52
CA ASN A 141 12.52 -16.88 -17.47
C ASN A 141 11.72 -16.24 -16.30
N PRO A 142 11.63 -14.89 -16.22
CA PRO A 142 10.86 -14.20 -15.19
C PRO A 142 9.38 -14.58 -15.19
N GLN A 143 8.85 -15.04 -16.34
CA GLN A 143 7.47 -15.46 -16.50
C GLN A 143 7.10 -16.61 -15.55
N THR A 144 8.03 -17.52 -15.25
CA THR A 144 7.75 -18.62 -14.31
C THR A 144 7.66 -18.13 -12.87
N ALA A 145 8.53 -17.20 -12.44
CA ALA A 145 8.41 -16.57 -11.13
C ALA A 145 7.11 -15.76 -11.00
N THR A 146 6.74 -15.02 -12.05
CA THR A 146 5.45 -14.34 -12.14
C THR A 146 4.28 -15.31 -12.08
N HIS A 147 4.36 -16.46 -12.75
CA HIS A 147 3.31 -17.49 -12.70
C HIS A 147 3.10 -18.01 -11.27
N LEU A 148 4.18 -18.37 -10.55
CA LEU A 148 4.10 -18.77 -9.14
C LEU A 148 3.50 -17.66 -8.28
N PHE A 149 3.93 -16.42 -8.46
CA PHE A 149 3.41 -15.28 -7.71
C PHE A 149 1.90 -15.09 -7.93
N ARG A 150 1.42 -15.22 -9.17
CA ARG A 150 -0.02 -15.14 -9.49
C ARG A 150 -0.84 -16.17 -8.72
N GLN A 151 -0.28 -17.36 -8.45
CA GLN A 151 -0.97 -18.42 -7.69
C GLN A 151 -1.11 -18.08 -6.21
N ILE A 152 -0.17 -17.32 -5.62
CA ILE A 152 -0.17 -17.01 -4.18
C ILE A 152 -0.64 -15.58 -3.84
N PHE A 153 -0.80 -14.70 -4.84
CA PHE A 153 -1.11 -13.28 -4.64
C PHE A 153 -2.23 -12.99 -3.64
N LYS A 154 -3.36 -13.72 -3.73
CA LYS A 154 -4.47 -13.55 -2.77
C LYS A 154 -4.06 -13.90 -1.34
N SER A 155 -3.36 -15.02 -1.16
CA SER A 155 -2.85 -15.45 0.14
C SER A 155 -1.84 -14.45 0.72
N VAL A 156 -1.07 -13.75 -0.12
CA VAL A 156 -0.16 -12.68 0.28
C VAL A 156 -0.91 -11.51 0.91
N ILE A 157 -1.92 -10.99 0.21
CA ILE A 157 -2.74 -9.89 0.72
C ILE A 157 -3.52 -10.31 1.98
N TYR A 158 -4.06 -11.53 2.02
CA TYR A 158 -4.77 -12.04 3.20
C TYR A 158 -3.85 -12.14 4.41
N SER A 159 -2.63 -12.64 4.22
CA SER A 159 -1.63 -12.72 5.29
C SER A 159 -1.22 -11.34 5.78
N ALA A 160 -0.94 -10.42 4.86
CA ALA A 160 -0.58 -9.04 5.20
C ALA A 160 -1.70 -8.32 5.96
N CYS A 161 -2.94 -8.46 5.51
CA CYS A 161 -4.12 -7.90 6.19
C CYS A 161 -4.30 -8.51 7.59
N THR A 162 -4.14 -9.83 7.74
CA THR A 162 -4.24 -10.51 9.04
C THR A 162 -3.20 -9.97 10.02
N VAL A 163 -1.94 -9.86 9.58
CA VAL A 163 -0.85 -9.30 10.38
C VAL A 163 -1.14 -7.84 10.75
N GLY A 164 -1.55 -7.02 9.78
CA GLY A 164 -1.88 -5.62 9.99
C GLY A 164 -2.98 -5.42 11.03
N LEU A 165 -4.12 -6.09 10.89
CA LEU A 165 -5.23 -5.99 11.85
C LEU A 165 -4.86 -6.51 13.24
N ALA A 166 -4.14 -7.64 13.31
CA ALA A 166 -3.68 -8.19 14.58
C ALA A 166 -2.77 -7.20 15.32
N ALA A 167 -1.82 -6.60 14.62
CA ALA A 167 -0.91 -5.63 15.21
C ALA A 167 -1.61 -4.31 15.58
N THR A 168 -2.57 -3.86 14.78
CA THR A 168 -3.37 -2.67 15.12
C THR A 168 -4.20 -2.92 16.39
N LYS A 169 -4.87 -4.08 16.49
CA LYS A 169 -5.64 -4.45 17.69
C LYS A 169 -4.75 -4.53 18.94
N SER A 170 -3.52 -5.03 18.78
CA SER A 170 -2.51 -5.09 19.86
C SER A 170 -1.73 -3.79 20.10
N SER A 171 -2.05 -2.69 19.43
CA SER A 171 -1.29 -1.42 19.52
C SER A 171 0.22 -1.57 19.23
N LEU A 172 0.57 -2.50 18.34
CA LEU A 172 1.96 -2.83 17.96
C LEU A 172 2.32 -2.42 16.53
N LEU A 173 1.37 -1.86 15.76
CA LEU A 173 1.53 -1.56 14.34
C LEU A 173 2.84 -0.81 14.02
N GLN A 174 3.13 0.30 14.73
CA GLN A 174 4.35 1.09 14.52
C GLN A 174 5.65 0.31 14.77
N ARG A 175 5.63 -0.72 15.63
CA ARG A 175 6.79 -1.57 15.91
C ARG A 175 7.03 -2.64 14.85
N ILE A 176 6.02 -2.92 14.02
CA ILE A 176 6.06 -3.99 13.02
C ILE A 176 5.95 -3.50 11.58
N GLU A 177 5.56 -2.25 11.34
CA GLU A 177 5.34 -1.73 9.98
C GLU A 177 6.64 -1.58 9.18
N SER A 178 7.79 -1.49 9.84
CA SER A 178 9.08 -1.24 9.21
C SER A 178 10.15 -2.22 9.68
N GLY A 179 11.12 -2.50 8.80
CA GLY A 179 12.34 -3.28 9.11
C GLY A 179 12.13 -4.75 9.47
N ILE A 180 10.95 -5.32 9.20
CA ILE A 180 10.71 -6.76 9.34
C ILE A 180 11.22 -7.45 8.07
N PRO A 181 12.07 -8.49 8.17
CA PRO A 181 12.50 -9.28 7.02
C PRO A 181 11.40 -10.26 6.61
N TRP A 182 10.28 -9.76 6.06
CA TRP A 182 9.07 -10.55 5.79
C TRP A 182 9.33 -11.81 4.96
N ILE A 183 10.35 -11.78 4.10
CA ILE A 183 10.83 -12.95 3.36
C ILE A 183 11.05 -14.17 4.25
N ASN A 184 11.53 -14.02 5.48
CA ASN A 184 11.80 -15.14 6.37
C ASN A 184 10.52 -15.82 6.88
N PHE A 185 9.37 -15.15 6.78
CA PHE A 185 8.09 -15.64 7.29
C PHE A 185 7.10 -15.99 6.18
N ILE A 186 7.57 -16.03 4.93
CA ILE A 186 6.78 -16.39 3.76
C ILE A 186 7.21 -17.75 3.21
N GLU A 187 6.25 -18.68 3.11
CA GLU A 187 6.39 -19.99 2.50
C GLU A 187 5.57 -20.09 1.21
N LEU A 188 6.13 -20.74 0.19
CA LEU A 188 5.48 -20.91 -1.11
C LEU A 188 4.79 -22.27 -1.18
N THR A 189 3.68 -22.41 -0.45
CA THR A 189 2.85 -23.62 -0.51
C THR A 189 1.58 -23.31 -1.31
N PRO A 190 1.43 -23.82 -2.56
CA PRO A 190 0.26 -23.54 -3.38
C PRO A 190 -1.03 -23.97 -2.68
N GLY A 191 -2.01 -23.06 -2.59
CA GLY A 191 -3.33 -23.35 -2.00
C GLY A 191 -3.38 -23.35 -0.48
N GLU A 192 -2.27 -23.06 0.21
CA GLU A 192 -2.19 -23.07 1.68
C GLU A 192 -1.79 -21.71 2.27
N ARG A 193 -1.67 -21.67 3.61
CA ARG A 193 -1.18 -20.50 4.34
C ARG A 193 0.27 -20.27 3.97
N ILE A 194 0.57 -19.05 3.54
CA ILE A 194 1.94 -18.67 3.20
C ILE A 194 2.71 -18.07 4.38
N PHE A 195 2.08 -17.84 5.54
CA PHE A 195 2.69 -17.08 6.64
C PHE A 195 3.08 -17.96 7.82
N LEU A 196 4.36 -17.91 8.17
CA LEU A 196 4.97 -18.64 9.28
C LEU A 196 4.78 -17.86 10.59
N LEU A 197 3.58 -17.97 11.18
CA LEU A 197 3.21 -17.22 12.38
C LEU A 197 4.18 -17.42 13.53
N GLU A 198 4.52 -18.66 13.87
CA GLU A 198 5.35 -18.94 15.05
C GLU A 198 6.78 -18.38 14.90
N ASP A 199 7.37 -18.50 13.71
CA ASP A 199 8.70 -17.93 13.42
C ASP A 199 8.69 -16.40 13.50
N TRP A 200 7.62 -15.77 13.03
CA TRP A 200 7.45 -14.32 13.15
C TRP A 200 7.30 -13.89 14.62
N LEU A 201 6.54 -14.63 15.43
CA LEU A 201 6.40 -14.32 16.86
C LEU A 201 7.73 -14.45 17.60
N ILE A 202 8.54 -15.48 17.29
CA ILE A 202 9.89 -15.64 17.82
C ILE A 202 10.75 -14.42 17.45
N PHE A 203 10.74 -14.00 16.18
CA PHE A 203 11.45 -12.80 15.75
C PHE A 203 10.98 -11.54 16.51
N LEU A 204 9.68 -11.37 16.73
CA LEU A 204 9.16 -10.24 17.49
C LEU A 204 9.64 -10.24 18.96
N THR A 205 9.76 -11.40 19.59
CA THR A 205 10.33 -11.54 20.93
C THR A 205 11.82 -11.24 20.93
N ASP A 206 12.58 -11.88 20.04
CA ASP A 206 14.04 -11.90 20.08
C ASP A 206 14.65 -10.62 19.52
N GLU A 207 14.16 -10.16 18.36
CA GLU A 207 14.74 -9.03 17.62
C GLU A 207 14.03 -7.71 17.89
N ARG A 208 12.71 -7.74 18.15
CA ARG A 208 11.94 -6.52 18.49
C ARG A 208 11.76 -6.29 19.98
N ARG A 209 12.17 -7.25 20.83
CA ARG A 209 12.04 -7.18 22.28
C ARG A 209 10.60 -6.84 22.70
N ILE A 210 9.61 -7.44 22.03
CA ILE A 210 8.21 -7.32 22.41
C ILE A 210 7.97 -8.26 23.62
N PRO A 211 7.40 -7.77 24.73
CA PRO A 211 7.12 -8.60 25.91
C PRO A 211 6.19 -9.78 25.59
N ASP A 212 6.39 -10.92 26.27
CA ASP A 212 5.60 -12.14 26.06
C ASP A 212 4.08 -11.92 26.17
N SER A 213 3.63 -11.05 27.07
CA SER A 213 2.21 -10.71 27.21
C SER A 213 1.64 -10.09 25.93
N GLN A 214 2.38 -9.19 25.28
CA GLN A 214 2.00 -8.58 24.00
C GLN A 214 2.14 -9.57 22.83
N ILE A 215 3.08 -10.52 22.91
CA ILE A 215 3.23 -11.61 21.93
C ILE A 215 2.02 -12.58 21.99
N LEU A 216 1.57 -12.92 23.19
CA LEU A 216 0.36 -13.73 23.37
C LEU A 216 -0.87 -12.99 22.84
N GLU A 217 -0.97 -11.69 23.09
CA GLU A 217 -2.05 -10.84 22.60
C GLU A 217 -2.08 -10.80 21.07
N ILE A 218 -0.96 -10.51 20.40
CA ILE A 218 -0.92 -10.45 18.93
C ILE A 218 -1.16 -11.83 18.31
N LYS A 219 -0.67 -12.91 18.95
CA LYS A 219 -0.97 -14.28 18.53
C LYS A 219 -2.48 -14.58 18.60
N GLN A 220 -3.14 -14.15 19.67
CA GLN A 220 -4.58 -14.33 19.82
C GLN A 220 -5.35 -13.49 18.79
N ASN A 221 -4.98 -12.22 18.61
CA ASN A 221 -5.60 -11.34 17.63
C ASN A 221 -5.41 -11.86 16.19
N TYR A 222 -4.23 -12.39 15.86
CA TYR A 222 -4.00 -13.04 14.56
C TYR A 222 -4.95 -14.21 14.34
N LYS A 223 -5.11 -15.09 15.34
CA LYS A 223 -6.06 -16.21 15.28
C LYS A 223 -7.52 -15.73 15.15
N ASN A 224 -7.86 -14.61 15.77
CA ASN A 224 -9.19 -14.02 15.67
C ASN A 224 -9.47 -13.45 14.27
N TYR A 225 -8.45 -12.94 13.56
CA TYR A 225 -8.62 -12.31 12.23
C TYR A 225 -8.47 -13.25 11.04
N ILE A 226 -7.73 -14.36 11.16
CA ILE A 226 -7.45 -15.22 10.00
C ILE A 226 -8.71 -15.84 9.39
N GLN A 227 -9.64 -16.33 10.21
CA GLN A 227 -10.90 -16.94 9.72
C GLN A 227 -11.82 -15.90 9.07
N PRO A 228 -12.11 -14.75 9.71
CA PRO A 228 -12.93 -13.70 9.09
C PRO A 228 -12.35 -13.18 7.79
N ILE A 229 -11.03 -12.98 7.70
CA ILE A 229 -10.38 -12.55 6.44
C ILE A 229 -10.61 -13.57 5.33
N ASN A 230 -10.45 -14.87 5.61
CA ASN A 230 -10.68 -15.92 4.63
C ASN A 230 -12.14 -16.00 4.14
N GLN A 231 -13.09 -15.57 4.95
CA GLN A 231 -14.51 -15.52 4.62
C GLN A 231 -14.93 -14.20 3.94
N THR A 232 -14.08 -13.19 3.99
CA THR A 232 -14.35 -11.87 3.44
C THR A 232 -13.95 -11.81 1.97
N SER A 233 -14.70 -11.04 1.18
CA SER A 233 -14.37 -10.87 -0.24
C SER A 233 -12.98 -10.27 -0.42
N PHE A 234 -12.26 -10.73 -1.47
CA PHE A 234 -10.92 -10.25 -1.76
C PHE A 234 -10.87 -8.72 -1.89
N GLU A 235 -11.88 -8.11 -2.50
CA GLU A 235 -11.96 -6.66 -2.66
C GLU A 235 -11.98 -5.91 -1.33
N ILE A 236 -12.76 -6.37 -0.35
CA ILE A 236 -12.77 -5.74 0.99
C ILE A 236 -11.41 -5.93 1.67
N VAL A 237 -10.84 -7.14 1.63
CA VAL A 237 -9.53 -7.42 2.25
C VAL A 237 -8.43 -6.56 1.64
N LYS A 238 -8.46 -6.39 0.30
CA LYS A 238 -7.53 -5.53 -0.43
C LYS A 238 -7.56 -4.09 0.10
N TRP A 239 -8.74 -3.52 0.29
CA TRP A 239 -8.91 -2.15 0.77
C TRP A 239 -8.67 -2.01 2.28
N LEU A 240 -8.94 -3.06 3.06
CA LEU A 240 -8.71 -3.07 4.52
C LEU A 240 -7.24 -3.29 4.89
N CYS A 241 -6.47 -3.96 4.05
CA CYS A 241 -5.08 -4.29 4.30
C CYS A 241 -4.23 -3.03 4.56
N HIS A 242 -3.39 -3.05 5.60
CA HIS A 242 -2.44 -1.97 5.85
C HIS A 242 -1.46 -1.83 4.67
N GLY A 243 -1.45 -0.69 4.00
CA GLY A 243 -0.77 -0.50 2.71
C GLY A 243 0.73 -0.82 2.74
N HIS A 244 1.48 -0.26 3.70
CA HIS A 244 2.92 -0.52 3.81
C HIS A 244 3.25 -2.01 4.02
N ILE A 245 2.48 -2.70 4.87
CA ILE A 245 2.68 -4.12 5.16
C ILE A 245 2.32 -4.94 3.93
N GLY A 246 1.16 -4.67 3.30
CA GLY A 246 0.76 -5.35 2.07
C GLY A 246 1.77 -5.19 0.95
N TYR A 247 2.30 -3.98 0.75
CA TYR A 247 3.33 -3.70 -0.23
C TYR A 247 4.63 -4.48 0.03
N ASP A 248 5.09 -4.51 1.28
CA ASP A 248 6.30 -5.27 1.64
C ASP A 248 6.09 -6.78 1.48
N PHE A 249 4.92 -7.30 1.85
CA PHE A 249 4.55 -8.69 1.62
C PHE A 249 4.55 -9.05 0.14
N LEU A 250 3.97 -8.21 -0.73
CA LEU A 250 3.97 -8.42 -2.18
C LEU A 250 5.39 -8.51 -2.73
N ARG A 251 6.24 -7.56 -2.33
CA ARG A 251 7.65 -7.53 -2.73
C ARG A 251 8.38 -8.80 -2.29
N GLU A 252 8.34 -9.13 -1.00
CA GLU A 252 9.10 -10.25 -0.45
C GLU A 252 8.56 -11.62 -0.90
N ALA A 253 7.25 -11.74 -1.11
CA ALA A 253 6.65 -12.96 -1.69
C ALA A 253 7.11 -13.19 -3.13
N TYR A 254 7.22 -12.14 -3.95
CA TYR A 254 7.75 -12.29 -5.29
C TYR A 254 9.24 -12.65 -5.27
N ILE A 255 10.03 -12.05 -4.36
CA ILE A 255 11.44 -12.43 -4.17
C ILE A 255 11.56 -13.91 -3.83
N LYS A 256 10.69 -14.44 -2.95
CA LYS A 256 10.61 -15.88 -2.70
C LYS A 256 10.35 -16.69 -3.96
N CYS A 257 9.41 -16.27 -4.80
CA CYS A 257 9.10 -16.96 -6.06
C CYS A 257 10.34 -17.03 -6.96
N VAL A 258 11.09 -15.93 -7.07
CA VAL A 258 12.36 -15.89 -7.83
C VAL A 258 13.40 -16.85 -7.23
N MET A 259 13.54 -16.88 -5.91
CA MET A 259 14.47 -17.78 -5.22
C MET A 259 14.11 -19.25 -5.44
N GLN A 260 12.83 -19.60 -5.44
CA GLN A 260 12.35 -20.96 -5.66
C GLN A 260 12.71 -21.45 -7.06
N ILE A 261 12.39 -20.68 -8.10
CA ILE A 261 12.73 -21.02 -9.50
C ILE A 261 14.24 -21.15 -9.69
N SER A 262 15.03 -20.32 -9.00
CA SER A 262 16.49 -20.37 -9.06
C SER A 262 17.07 -21.63 -8.40
N LYS A 263 16.39 -22.21 -7.40
CA LYS A 263 16.78 -23.49 -6.76
C LYS A 263 16.41 -24.67 -7.65
N ASP A 264 15.18 -24.71 -8.14
CA ASP A 264 14.69 -25.79 -9.01
C ASP A 264 15.52 -25.91 -10.30
N SER A 265 16.06 -24.79 -10.79
CA SER A 265 16.98 -24.76 -11.94
C SER A 265 18.37 -25.34 -11.65
N LYS A 266 18.81 -25.34 -10.38
CA LYS A 266 20.12 -25.91 -9.96
C LYS A 266 20.02 -27.40 -9.71
N ASP A 267 18.88 -27.86 -9.17
CA ASP A 267 18.68 -29.27 -8.84
C ASP A 267 18.36 -30.13 -10.09
N SER A 268 18.07 -29.50 -11.23
CA SER A 268 17.62 -30.18 -12.44
C SER A 268 18.70 -30.55 -13.47
N LYS A 269 20.00 -30.22 -13.30
CA LYS A 269 21.05 -30.62 -14.28
C LYS A 269 22.47 -30.87 -13.75
N ASP A 270 23.04 -31.94 -14.30
CA ASP A 270 24.43 -32.39 -14.46
C ASP A 270 25.48 -31.34 -14.91
N SER A 271 25.41 -30.07 -14.51
CA SER A 271 26.41 -29.06 -14.89
C SER A 271 27.60 -29.06 -13.93
N LYS A 272 28.61 -29.86 -14.25
CA LYS A 272 29.91 -29.95 -13.56
C LYS A 272 30.79 -28.68 -13.59
N ASP A 273 30.35 -27.57 -14.21
CA ASP A 273 31.24 -26.44 -14.55
C ASP A 273 30.73 -25.04 -14.17
N SER A 274 29.96 -24.86 -13.08
CA SER A 274 29.65 -23.51 -12.59
C SER A 274 30.16 -23.26 -11.17
N LYS A 275 31.46 -22.94 -11.07
CA LYS A 275 32.14 -22.51 -9.84
C LYS A 275 31.88 -21.04 -9.45
N ASP A 276 30.89 -20.38 -10.06
CA ASP A 276 30.51 -18.99 -9.77
C ASP A 276 29.15 -18.87 -9.06
N SER A 277 28.81 -19.80 -8.17
CA SER A 277 27.56 -19.74 -7.40
C SER A 277 27.69 -18.92 -6.10
N LYS A 278 28.30 -17.74 -6.15
CA LYS A 278 28.19 -16.75 -5.07
C LYS A 278 27.02 -15.84 -5.38
N ASP A 279 25.94 -16.02 -4.63
CA ASP A 279 24.79 -15.14 -4.52
C ASP A 279 24.29 -14.58 -5.85
N SER A 280 23.28 -15.23 -6.44
CA SER A 280 22.34 -14.54 -7.33
C SER A 280 21.58 -13.49 -6.50
N LYS A 281 22.28 -12.42 -6.11
CA LYS A 281 21.68 -11.18 -5.61
C LYS A 281 20.85 -10.68 -6.77
N VAL A 282 19.56 -10.99 -6.73
CA VAL A 282 18.60 -10.35 -7.62
C VAL A 282 18.78 -8.86 -7.39
N ASN A 283 19.27 -8.16 -8.40
CA ASN A 283 19.56 -6.74 -8.29
C ASN A 283 18.23 -6.00 -8.35
N TRP A 284 17.60 -5.85 -7.20
CA TRP A 284 16.32 -5.17 -7.05
C TRP A 284 16.53 -3.65 -7.06
N THR A 285 15.60 -2.96 -7.70
CA THR A 285 15.43 -1.52 -7.49
C THR A 285 15.10 -1.23 -6.01
N THR A 286 15.37 -0.02 -5.55
CA THR A 286 15.06 0.36 -4.17
C THR A 286 13.55 0.36 -3.92
N LYS A 287 13.13 0.19 -2.65
CA LYS A 287 11.71 0.19 -2.26
C LYS A 287 10.95 1.40 -2.82
N ASP A 288 11.53 2.59 -2.69
CA ASP A 288 10.96 3.84 -3.19
C ASP A 288 10.84 3.86 -4.71
N LYS A 289 11.88 3.44 -5.44
CA LYS A 289 11.84 3.38 -6.91
C LYS A 289 10.82 2.38 -7.42
N MET A 290 10.70 1.23 -6.75
CA MET A 290 9.67 0.23 -7.06
C MET A 290 8.27 0.82 -6.87
N PHE A 291 8.04 1.54 -5.78
CA PHE A 291 6.77 2.18 -5.49
C PHE A 291 6.42 3.21 -6.57
N GLN A 292 7.37 4.08 -6.90
CA GLN A 292 7.22 5.08 -7.97
C GLN A 292 6.94 4.44 -9.35
N GLN A 293 7.61 3.34 -9.67
CA GLN A 293 7.36 2.62 -10.92
C GLN A 293 5.99 1.96 -10.93
N LEU A 294 5.56 1.34 -9.84
CA LEU A 294 4.22 0.77 -9.72
C LEU A 294 3.13 1.83 -9.85
N ILE A 295 3.34 3.03 -9.29
CA ILE A 295 2.45 4.17 -9.53
C ILE A 295 2.37 4.48 -11.02
N ASN A 296 3.49 4.52 -11.74
CA ASN A 296 3.46 4.78 -13.18
C ASN A 296 2.66 3.72 -13.95
N TYR A 297 2.82 2.44 -13.61
CA TYR A 297 2.01 1.37 -14.21
C TYR A 297 0.54 1.50 -13.85
N TRP A 298 0.21 1.74 -12.58
CA TRP A 298 -1.17 1.91 -12.15
C TRP A 298 -1.83 3.10 -12.85
N VAL A 299 -1.14 4.23 -12.94
CA VAL A 299 -1.62 5.44 -13.58
C VAL A 299 -1.92 5.22 -15.07
N GLN A 300 -1.07 4.49 -15.79
CA GLN A 300 -1.29 4.10 -17.19
C GLN A 300 -2.56 3.25 -17.40
N GLU A 301 -2.96 2.53 -16.36
CA GLU A 301 -4.09 1.60 -16.39
C GLU A 301 -5.42 2.24 -15.97
N ILE A 302 -5.40 3.48 -15.44
CA ILE A 302 -6.61 4.13 -14.91
C ILE A 302 -7.68 4.29 -16.01
N LEU A 303 -7.28 4.86 -17.15
CA LEU A 303 -8.20 5.18 -18.24
C LEU A 303 -8.53 3.97 -19.11
N SER A 304 -7.57 3.05 -19.30
CA SER A 304 -7.72 1.89 -20.19
C SER A 304 -8.61 0.79 -19.58
N ASN A 305 -8.63 0.65 -18.25
CA ASN A 305 -9.24 -0.48 -17.56
C ASN A 305 -10.31 -0.10 -16.51
N ASN A 306 -10.88 1.10 -16.59
CA ASN A 306 -11.92 1.62 -15.69
C ASN A 306 -11.56 1.38 -14.20
N ARG A 307 -10.30 1.70 -13.85
CA ARG A 307 -9.82 1.52 -12.47
C ARG A 307 -10.34 2.68 -11.60
N ILE A 308 -10.54 2.41 -10.32
CA ILE A 308 -10.91 3.46 -9.36
C ILE A 308 -9.74 4.42 -9.19
N TYR A 309 -9.99 5.71 -9.38
CA TYR A 309 -9.05 6.80 -9.14
C TYR A 309 -9.79 8.00 -8.52
N PHE A 310 -9.04 9.03 -8.11
CA PHE A 310 -9.56 10.17 -7.35
C PHE A 310 -10.29 11.20 -8.24
N GLN A 311 -11.42 10.82 -8.83
CA GLN A 311 -12.28 11.73 -9.62
C GLN A 311 -12.73 12.95 -8.81
N GLU A 312 -12.94 12.74 -7.52
CA GLU A 312 -13.36 13.73 -6.54
C GLU A 312 -12.37 14.90 -6.42
N ILE A 313 -11.07 14.67 -6.71
CA ILE A 313 -10.08 15.77 -6.76
C ILE A 313 -10.47 16.77 -7.85
N PHE A 314 -10.86 16.28 -9.02
CA PHE A 314 -11.20 17.14 -10.16
C PHE A 314 -12.52 17.86 -9.93
N GLU A 315 -13.52 17.15 -9.40
CA GLU A 315 -14.82 17.71 -9.06
C GLU A 315 -14.72 18.81 -8.00
N MET A 316 -14.03 18.53 -6.88
CA MET A 316 -13.92 19.48 -5.77
C MET A 316 -13.06 20.69 -6.07
N LEU A 317 -12.14 20.57 -7.03
CA LEU A 317 -11.31 21.65 -7.50
C LEU A 317 -11.86 22.32 -8.76
N ASP A 318 -13.01 21.92 -9.31
CA ASP A 318 -13.56 22.46 -10.56
C ASP A 318 -12.52 22.40 -11.71
N LEU A 319 -11.94 21.22 -11.90
CA LEU A 319 -10.99 20.92 -12.98
C LEU A 319 -11.73 20.14 -14.07
N SER A 320 -11.86 20.73 -15.26
CA SER A 320 -12.54 20.09 -16.39
C SER A 320 -11.66 19.03 -17.06
N LEU A 321 -12.15 17.79 -17.08
CA LEU A 321 -11.56 16.67 -17.82
C LEU A 321 -12.09 16.55 -19.26
N ASP A 322 -13.15 17.30 -19.62
CA ASP A 322 -13.89 17.22 -20.90
C ASP A 322 -13.31 18.04 -22.05
#